data_AF-A0A940MJB6-F1
#
_entry.id   AF-A0A940MJB6-F1
#
_cell.length_a   1.000
_cell.length_b   1.000
_cell.length_c   1.000
_cell.angle_alpha   90.00
_cell.angle_beta   90.00
_cell.angle_gamma   90.00
#
_symmetry.space_group_name_H-M   'P 1'
#
loop_
_entity.id
_entity.type
_entity.pdbx_description
1 polymer ?
#
loop_
_entity_poly.entity_id
_entity_poly.type
_entity_poly.pdbx_seq_one_letter_code
_entity_poly.pdbx_strand_id
1 'polypeptide(L)'
;MTAVDQLIGEIKSFLAVGTLSYDAAPKPSDVYEGFVFSLIVATASRHGATVTYEDVYGAKVNSLVFRTGPGHLYGDSQPFTHAVIEFDGAPVLEVHLGVFVTGSSGVLHECDVLVLPAEEAALSREQNVAPRGSQSILIVECKYYVSNLGIGLARNFEGLRADIRTQSELFVSNIGSPSIVRYLDARKRGFERDVVPNSPQAGYLQAEIRKTFKSYLNKHSPSTVI
;
A
#
# COMPACT_ATOMS: atom_id res chain seq x y z
N MET A 1 -2.18 -22.05 -14.97
CA MET A 1 -1.78 -20.79 -14.32
C MET A 1 -2.84 -20.48 -13.27
N THR A 2 -2.44 -20.45 -12.00
CA THR A 2 -3.33 -20.15 -10.87
C THR A 2 -3.59 -18.64 -10.77
N ALA A 3 -4.59 -18.23 -9.99
CA ALA A 3 -4.82 -16.80 -9.71
C ALA A 3 -3.61 -16.15 -9.01
N VAL A 4 -2.89 -16.92 -8.18
CA VAL A 4 -1.64 -16.48 -7.53
C VAL A 4 -0.53 -16.27 -8.55
N ASP A 5 -0.36 -17.18 -9.52
CA ASP A 5 0.63 -17.03 -10.58
C ASP A 5 0.38 -15.77 -11.41
N GLN A 6 -0.89 -15.43 -11.68
CA GLN A 6 -1.26 -14.21 -12.38
C GLN A 6 -0.88 -12.96 -11.59
N LEU A 7 -1.15 -12.92 -10.28
CA LEU A 7 -0.75 -11.81 -9.41
C LEU A 7 0.77 -11.65 -9.42
N ILE A 8 1.53 -12.74 -9.25
CA ILE A 8 3.00 -12.71 -9.28
C ILE A 8 3.52 -12.20 -10.62
N GLY A 9 2.92 -12.65 -11.73
CA GLY A 9 3.26 -12.19 -13.08
C GLY A 9 3.09 -10.67 -13.25
N GLU A 10 1.96 -10.13 -12.81
CA GLU A 10 1.70 -8.68 -12.83
C GLU A 10 2.68 -7.90 -11.95
N ILE A 11 2.94 -8.38 -10.72
CA ILE A 11 3.89 -7.73 -9.80
C ILE A 11 5.26 -7.60 -10.47
N LYS A 12 5.76 -8.70 -11.06
CA LYS A 12 7.05 -8.69 -11.78
C LYS A 12 7.05 -7.69 -12.94
N SER A 13 5.95 -7.63 -13.71
CA SER A 13 5.81 -6.68 -14.82
C SER A 13 5.80 -5.22 -14.37
N PHE A 14 5.13 -4.91 -13.26
CA PHE A 14 5.01 -3.53 -12.78
C PHE A 14 6.27 -3.02 -12.09
N LEU A 15 6.94 -3.88 -11.34
CA LEU A 15 8.10 -3.48 -10.53
C LEU A 15 9.41 -3.52 -11.33
N ALA A 16 9.45 -4.23 -12.46
CA ALA A 16 10.64 -4.44 -13.29
C ALA A 16 11.84 -5.03 -12.51
N VAL A 17 11.56 -5.89 -11.52
CA VAL A 17 12.57 -6.50 -10.64
C VAL A 17 12.93 -7.93 -11.05
N GLY A 18 14.15 -8.35 -10.67
CA GLY A 18 14.68 -9.66 -11.03
C GLY A 18 14.11 -10.82 -10.21
N THR A 19 13.93 -10.64 -8.90
CA THR A 19 13.50 -11.71 -7.98
C THR A 19 12.55 -11.16 -6.91
N LEU A 20 11.56 -11.95 -6.52
CA LEU A 20 10.56 -11.66 -5.48
C LEU A 20 10.52 -12.83 -4.51
N SER A 21 10.44 -12.60 -3.19
CA SER A 21 10.49 -13.65 -2.15
C SER A 21 9.26 -14.58 -2.05
N TYR A 22 8.43 -14.70 -3.08
CA TYR A 22 7.21 -15.53 -3.08
C TYR A 22 7.48 -17.01 -3.42
N ASP A 23 8.69 -17.49 -3.16
CA ASP A 23 9.25 -18.69 -3.79
C ASP A 23 8.72 -20.02 -3.21
N ALA A 24 8.03 -19.98 -2.06
CA ALA A 24 7.52 -21.15 -1.37
C ALA A 24 6.04 -20.98 -0.96
N ALA A 25 5.12 -21.42 -1.83
CA ALA A 25 3.67 -21.51 -1.59
C ALA A 25 3.07 -20.31 -0.81
N PRO A 26 3.14 -19.10 -1.39
CA PRO A 26 2.73 -17.89 -0.68
C PRO A 26 1.22 -17.91 -0.42
N LYS A 27 0.80 -17.31 0.70
CA LYS A 27 -0.64 -17.15 0.95
C LYS A 27 -1.21 -16.19 -0.09
N PRO A 28 -2.39 -16.48 -0.68
CA PRO A 28 -2.97 -15.60 -1.69
C PRO A 28 -3.22 -14.16 -1.22
N SER A 29 -3.50 -13.95 0.07
CA SER A 29 -3.64 -12.62 0.69
C SER A 29 -2.37 -11.79 0.56
N ASP A 30 -1.24 -12.37 0.93
CA ASP A 30 0.05 -11.66 0.99
C ASP A 30 0.48 -11.27 -0.44
N VAL A 31 0.29 -12.19 -1.41
CA VAL A 31 0.55 -11.90 -2.82
C VAL A 31 -0.39 -10.81 -3.35
N TYR A 32 -1.63 -10.77 -2.89
CA TYR A 32 -2.59 -9.75 -3.28
C TYR A 32 -2.20 -8.35 -2.75
N GLU A 33 -1.67 -8.27 -1.53
CA GLU A 33 -1.10 -7.03 -0.98
C GLU A 33 0.10 -6.57 -1.83
N GLY A 34 1.00 -7.50 -2.18
CA GLY A 34 2.10 -7.23 -3.12
C GLY A 34 1.63 -6.73 -4.49
N PHE A 35 0.50 -7.25 -4.99
CA PHE A 35 -0.11 -6.76 -6.23
C PHE A 35 -0.59 -5.31 -6.10
N VAL A 36 -1.29 -4.98 -5.01
CA VAL A 36 -1.74 -3.60 -4.76
C VAL A 36 -0.55 -2.64 -4.57
N PHE A 37 0.49 -3.07 -3.85
CA PHE A 37 1.78 -2.35 -3.78
C PHE A 37 2.34 -2.06 -5.18
N SER A 38 2.33 -3.06 -6.08
CA SER A 38 2.84 -2.87 -7.44
C SER A 38 2.01 -1.89 -8.27
N LEU A 39 0.69 -1.82 -8.05
CA LEU A 39 -0.15 -0.80 -8.67
C LEU A 39 0.18 0.61 -8.19
N ILE A 40 0.52 0.78 -6.90
CA ILE A 40 0.96 2.06 -6.34
C ILE A 40 2.26 2.50 -7.00
N VAL A 41 3.27 1.61 -6.99
CA VAL A 41 4.59 1.87 -7.60
C VAL A 41 4.46 2.20 -9.08
N ALA A 42 3.75 1.37 -9.86
CA ALA A 42 3.54 1.62 -11.28
C ALA A 42 2.78 2.92 -11.56
N THR A 43 1.89 3.34 -10.66
CA THR A 43 1.20 4.63 -10.78
C THR A 43 2.14 5.80 -10.50
N ALA A 44 3.02 5.68 -9.51
CA ALA A 44 4.03 6.70 -9.25
C ALA A 44 4.99 6.87 -10.42
N SER A 45 5.54 5.77 -10.96
CA SER A 45 6.46 5.81 -12.12
C SER A 45 5.79 6.42 -13.34
N ARG A 46 4.54 6.04 -13.67
CA ARG A 46 3.78 6.65 -14.77
C ARG A 46 3.44 8.12 -14.52
N HIS A 47 3.48 8.56 -13.27
CA HIS A 47 3.29 9.95 -12.88
C HIS A 47 4.61 10.71 -12.71
N GLY A 48 5.71 10.18 -13.28
CA GLY A 48 6.99 10.88 -13.38
C GLY A 48 7.94 10.68 -12.20
N ALA A 49 7.61 9.80 -11.25
CA ALA A 49 8.54 9.48 -10.17
C ALA A 49 9.71 8.63 -10.65
N THR A 50 10.88 8.85 -10.07
CA THR A 50 11.93 7.84 -10.01
C THR A 50 11.61 6.88 -8.87
N VAL A 51 11.66 5.58 -9.13
CA VAL A 51 11.44 4.55 -8.11
C VAL A 51 12.69 3.72 -7.95
N THR A 52 13.14 3.57 -6.71
CA THR A 52 14.17 2.60 -6.31
C THR A 52 13.62 1.72 -5.19
N TYR A 53 14.35 0.67 -4.82
CA TYR A 53 13.98 -0.21 -3.71
C TYR A 53 15.13 -0.30 -2.73
N GLU A 54 14.79 -0.29 -1.45
CA GLU A 54 15.74 -0.38 -0.35
C GLU A 54 15.31 -1.47 0.62
N ASP A 55 16.26 -2.14 1.25
CA ASP A 55 16.00 -3.01 2.41
C ASP A 55 15.91 -2.20 3.71
N VAL A 56 15.59 -2.87 4.82
CA VAL A 56 15.52 -2.24 6.16
C VAL A 56 16.85 -1.64 6.64
N TYR A 57 17.98 -1.99 5.99
CA TYR A 57 19.31 -1.47 6.30
C TYR A 57 19.69 -0.27 5.44
N GLY A 58 18.80 0.18 4.54
CA GLY A 58 19.02 1.28 3.60
C GLY A 58 19.87 0.90 2.39
N ALA A 59 20.09 -0.39 2.14
CA ALA A 59 20.82 -0.83 0.96
C ALA A 59 19.88 -0.87 -0.25
N LYS A 60 20.30 -0.29 -1.38
CA LYS A 60 19.56 -0.40 -2.65
C LYS A 60 19.60 -1.83 -3.17
N VAL A 61 18.43 -2.36 -3.55
CA VAL A 61 18.25 -3.76 -3.94
C VAL A 61 17.45 -3.91 -5.23
N ASN A 62 17.71 -5.00 -5.96
CA ASN A 62 16.95 -5.42 -7.13
C ASN A 62 16.18 -6.75 -6.93
N SER A 63 16.39 -7.37 -5.77
CA SER A 63 15.65 -8.55 -5.30
C SER A 63 14.79 -8.13 -4.13
N LEU A 64 13.48 -8.30 -4.24
CA LEU A 64 12.55 -7.80 -3.24
C LEU A 64 12.15 -8.91 -2.28
N VAL A 65 12.17 -8.56 -0.99
CA VAL A 65 11.73 -9.40 0.12
C VAL A 65 10.52 -8.74 0.75
N PHE A 66 9.33 -9.24 0.43
CA PHE A 66 8.09 -8.68 0.94
C PHE A 66 7.69 -9.29 2.28
N ARG A 67 7.09 -8.46 3.13
CA ARG A 67 6.46 -8.92 4.37
C ARG A 67 5.24 -9.77 4.02
N THR A 68 5.02 -10.81 4.80
CA THR A 68 3.87 -11.74 4.71
C THR A 68 3.06 -11.77 6.01
N GLY A 69 3.19 -10.69 6.78
CA GLY A 69 2.52 -10.46 8.05
C GLY A 69 3.01 -9.17 8.72
N PRO A 70 2.34 -8.78 9.82
CA PRO A 70 2.56 -7.50 10.46
C PRO A 70 3.97 -7.34 11.02
N GLY A 71 4.51 -6.12 10.92
CA GLY A 71 5.76 -5.77 11.55
C GLY A 71 5.98 -4.29 11.77
N HIS A 72 7.07 -3.96 12.45
CA HIS A 72 7.53 -2.59 12.61
C HIS A 72 8.53 -2.20 11.51
N LEU A 73 8.54 -0.92 11.13
CA LEU A 73 9.55 -0.39 10.19
C LEU A 73 10.97 -0.53 10.72
N TYR A 74 11.15 -0.42 12.02
CA TYR A 74 12.42 -0.62 12.73
C TYR A 74 12.75 -2.11 13.00
N GLY A 75 11.88 -3.03 12.62
CA GLY A 75 12.10 -4.47 12.80
C GLY A 75 12.98 -5.05 11.69
N ASP A 76 14.06 -5.72 12.09
CA ASP A 76 15.14 -6.22 11.23
C ASP A 76 15.21 -7.76 11.13
N SER A 77 14.14 -8.46 11.57
CA SER A 77 14.05 -9.93 11.55
C SER A 77 14.35 -10.58 10.19
N GLN A 78 14.13 -9.83 9.10
CA GLN A 78 14.54 -10.15 7.74
C GLN A 78 14.89 -8.84 7.00
N PRO A 79 15.69 -8.90 5.91
CA PRO A 79 15.97 -7.75 5.05
C PRO A 79 14.74 -7.38 4.20
N PHE A 80 13.61 -7.08 4.82
CA PHE A 80 12.38 -6.69 4.12
C PHE A 80 12.62 -5.43 3.30
N THR A 81 12.02 -5.39 2.11
CA THR A 81 12.25 -4.34 1.14
C THR A 81 11.03 -3.44 0.98
N HIS A 82 11.26 -2.19 0.64
CA HIS A 82 10.25 -1.18 0.40
C HIS A 82 10.59 -0.39 -0.87
N ALA A 83 9.60 0.29 -1.44
CA ALA A 83 9.86 1.20 -2.56
C ALA A 83 10.14 2.60 -2.04
N VAL A 84 11.10 3.28 -2.65
CA VAL A 84 11.42 4.70 -2.44
C VAL A 84 10.98 5.45 -3.70
N ILE A 85 10.08 6.41 -3.55
CA ILE A 85 9.45 7.18 -4.61
C ILE A 85 9.91 8.64 -4.51
N GLU A 86 10.60 9.10 -5.55
CA GLU A 86 11.10 10.46 -5.68
C GLU A 86 10.38 11.17 -6.84
N PHE A 87 9.58 12.18 -6.51
CA PHE A 87 9.03 13.11 -7.50
C PHE A 87 9.87 14.39 -7.53
N ASP A 88 10.01 14.98 -8.71
CA ASP A 88 10.77 16.23 -8.84
C ASP A 88 10.17 17.37 -8.00
N GLY A 89 10.99 17.95 -7.14
CA GLY A 89 10.64 19.03 -6.24
C GLY A 89 9.76 18.67 -5.05
N ALA A 90 9.45 17.39 -4.80
CA ALA A 90 8.61 16.95 -3.67
C ALA A 90 9.42 16.14 -2.64
N PRO A 91 9.03 16.12 -1.35
CA PRO A 91 9.67 15.23 -0.39
C PRO A 91 9.47 13.76 -0.77
N VAL A 92 10.49 12.95 -0.50
CA VAL A 92 10.53 11.52 -0.83
C VAL A 92 9.46 10.75 -0.06
N LEU A 93 8.84 9.77 -0.73
CA LEU A 93 7.88 8.85 -0.13
C LEU A 93 8.45 7.43 -0.09
N GLU A 94 8.01 6.64 0.87
CA GLU A 94 8.23 5.20 0.94
C GLU A 94 6.90 4.44 0.81
N VAL A 95 6.92 3.27 0.17
CA VAL A 95 5.78 2.33 0.13
C VAL A 95 6.15 1.04 0.84
N HIS A 96 5.28 0.57 1.74
CA HIS A 96 5.51 -0.58 2.61
C HIS A 96 4.35 -1.57 2.57
N LEU A 97 4.63 -2.82 2.92
CA LEU A 97 3.66 -3.92 3.08
C LEU A 97 3.60 -4.37 4.54
N GLY A 98 2.42 -4.59 5.10
CA GLY A 98 2.23 -5.24 6.40
C GLY A 98 2.97 -4.55 7.55
N VAL A 99 2.83 -3.22 7.67
CA VAL A 99 3.54 -2.43 8.70
C VAL A 99 2.59 -1.77 9.67
N PHE A 100 3.01 -1.68 10.93
CA PHE A 100 2.25 -0.99 11.97
C PHE A 100 2.41 0.53 11.90
N VAL A 101 1.31 1.23 12.13
CA VAL A 101 1.26 2.67 12.44
C VAL A 101 0.55 2.89 13.78
N THR A 102 0.85 4.00 14.44
CA THR A 102 0.17 4.41 15.68
C THR A 102 -1.05 5.27 15.37
N GLY A 103 -2.23 4.87 15.84
CA GLY A 103 -3.46 5.66 15.78
C GLY A 103 -3.53 6.75 16.85
N SER A 104 -4.53 7.63 16.76
CA SER A 104 -4.76 8.72 17.72
C SER A 104 -5.03 8.25 19.15
N SER A 105 -5.51 7.03 19.31
CA SER A 105 -5.72 6.35 20.60
C SER A 105 -4.43 5.81 21.22
N GLY A 106 -3.32 5.81 20.49
CA GLY A 106 -2.06 5.14 20.86
C GLY A 106 -2.03 3.64 20.52
N VAL A 107 -3.11 3.09 19.97
CA VAL A 107 -3.17 1.69 19.51
C VAL A 107 -2.44 1.54 18.18
N LEU A 108 -1.73 0.42 18.02
CA LEU A 108 -1.11 0.03 16.76
C LEU A 108 -2.16 -0.54 15.79
N HIS A 109 -2.11 -0.08 14.55
CA HIS A 109 -2.90 -0.60 13.44
C HIS A 109 -1.96 -1.11 12.37
N GLU A 110 -2.17 -2.35 11.95
CA GLU A 110 -1.49 -2.87 10.76
C GLU A 110 -2.08 -2.19 9.52
N CYS A 111 -1.21 -1.83 8.58
CA CYS A 111 -1.61 -1.38 7.25
C CYS A 111 -1.11 -2.41 6.24
N ASP A 112 -2.04 -3.01 5.50
CA ASP A 112 -1.72 -4.01 4.47
C ASP A 112 -0.77 -3.40 3.42
N VAL A 113 -1.07 -2.18 2.93
CA VAL A 113 -0.15 -1.36 2.12
C VAL A 113 -0.14 0.09 2.61
N LEU A 114 1.04 0.64 2.85
CA LEU A 114 1.23 1.99 3.39
C LEU A 114 2.10 2.84 2.46
N VAL A 115 1.69 4.08 2.18
CA VAL A 115 2.55 5.12 1.60
C VAL A 115 2.76 6.22 2.63
N LEU A 116 4.02 6.56 2.91
CA LEU A 116 4.36 7.52 3.95
C LEU A 116 5.59 8.37 3.58
N PRO A 117 5.79 9.57 4.14
CA PRO A 117 7.00 10.35 3.93
C PRO A 117 8.25 9.62 4.42
N ALA A 118 9.33 9.61 3.65
CA ALA A 118 10.58 8.95 4.04
C ALA A 118 11.15 9.49 5.36
N GLU A 119 10.92 10.79 5.66
CA GLU A 119 11.33 11.41 6.93
C GLU A 119 10.65 10.76 8.15
N GLU A 120 9.34 10.50 8.08
CA GLU A 120 8.61 9.84 9.18
C GLU A 120 9.02 8.37 9.31
N ALA A 121 9.39 7.72 8.20
CA ALA A 121 9.87 6.36 8.21
C ALA A 121 11.28 6.28 8.83
N ALA A 122 12.15 7.23 8.50
CA ALA A 122 13.47 7.38 9.12
C ALA A 122 13.35 7.64 10.62
N LEU A 123 12.47 8.55 11.04
CA LEU A 123 12.20 8.81 12.45
C LEU A 123 11.72 7.55 13.18
N SER A 124 10.83 6.78 12.56
CA SER A 124 10.36 5.49 13.10
C SER A 124 11.51 4.53 13.37
N ARG A 125 12.44 4.41 12.40
CA ARG A 125 13.64 3.57 12.51
C ARG A 125 14.61 4.06 13.57
N GLU A 126 14.88 5.36 13.61
CA GLU A 126 15.82 5.97 14.54
C GLU A 126 15.35 5.86 15.99
N GLN A 127 14.05 6.10 16.23
CA GLN A 127 13.48 6.17 17.57
C GLN A 127 12.89 4.84 18.04
N ASN A 128 12.87 3.80 17.20
CA ASN A 128 12.21 2.52 17.48
C ASN A 128 10.74 2.68 17.89
N VAL A 129 10.02 3.57 17.21
CA VAL A 129 8.58 3.81 17.42
C VAL A 129 7.83 3.59 16.12
N ALA A 130 6.58 3.13 16.19
CA ALA A 130 5.76 3.02 14.98
C ALA A 130 5.45 4.43 14.44
N PRO A 131 5.47 4.63 13.11
CA PRO A 131 5.14 5.90 12.49
C PRO A 131 3.72 6.34 12.89
N ARG A 132 3.49 7.65 12.91
CA ARG A 132 2.18 8.21 13.20
C ARG A 132 1.26 7.96 12.01
N GLY A 133 0.14 7.29 12.24
CA GLY A 133 -0.83 6.96 11.20
C GLY A 133 -1.33 8.20 10.44
N SER A 134 -1.46 9.34 11.13
CA SER A 134 -1.89 10.62 10.55
C SER A 134 -0.86 11.25 9.59
N GLN A 135 0.39 10.78 9.57
CA GLN A 135 1.41 11.23 8.60
C GLN A 135 1.39 10.42 7.31
N SER A 136 0.63 9.33 7.27
CA SER A 136 0.48 8.51 6.07
C SER A 136 -0.15 9.35 4.94
N ILE A 137 0.29 9.08 3.72
CA ILE A 137 -0.27 9.71 2.50
C ILE A 137 -1.40 8.85 1.95
N LEU A 138 -1.21 7.53 1.98
CA LEU A 138 -2.19 6.54 1.55
C LEU A 138 -2.09 5.30 2.42
N ILE A 139 -3.22 4.78 2.86
CA ILE A 139 -3.33 3.42 3.40
C ILE A 139 -4.31 2.65 2.52
N VAL A 140 -3.92 1.44 2.12
CA VAL A 140 -4.80 0.52 1.40
C VAL A 140 -4.99 -0.73 2.24
N GLU A 141 -6.24 -1.00 2.57
CA GLU A 141 -6.67 -2.22 3.25
C GLU A 141 -7.13 -3.23 2.21
N CYS A 142 -6.37 -4.31 2.07
CA CYS A 142 -6.54 -5.36 1.09
C CYS A 142 -7.35 -6.51 1.69
N LYS A 143 -8.36 -6.99 0.95
CA LYS A 143 -9.19 -8.13 1.37
C LYS A 143 -9.27 -9.13 0.23
N TYR A 144 -8.46 -10.17 0.32
CA TYR A 144 -8.46 -11.30 -0.62
C TYR A 144 -9.30 -12.45 -0.08
N TYR A 145 -10.36 -12.82 -0.79
CA TYR A 145 -11.26 -13.90 -0.40
C TYR A 145 -11.61 -14.81 -1.58
N VAL A 146 -11.81 -16.09 -1.27
CA VAL A 146 -12.29 -17.11 -2.21
C VAL A 146 -13.81 -17.29 -2.16
N SER A 147 -14.48 -16.64 -1.19
CA SER A 147 -15.92 -16.69 -0.94
C SER A 147 -16.41 -15.37 -0.34
N ASN A 148 -17.66 -15.31 0.12
CA ASN A 148 -18.31 -14.10 0.62
C ASN A 148 -17.46 -13.21 1.55
N LEU A 149 -17.43 -11.90 1.25
CA LEU A 149 -16.92 -10.86 2.14
C LEU A 149 -18.00 -10.40 3.12
N GLY A 150 -17.73 -10.56 4.41
CA GLY A 150 -18.63 -10.13 5.48
C GLY A 150 -18.57 -8.63 5.77
N ILE A 151 -19.71 -8.03 6.14
CA ILE A 151 -19.81 -6.61 6.51
C ILE A 151 -18.90 -6.19 7.68
N GLY A 152 -18.47 -7.14 8.51
CA GLY A 152 -17.52 -6.91 9.59
C GLY A 152 -16.20 -6.28 9.10
N LEU A 153 -15.76 -6.62 7.89
CA LEU A 153 -14.54 -6.05 7.30
C LEU A 153 -14.65 -4.55 7.06
N ALA A 154 -15.78 -4.10 6.52
CA ALA A 154 -16.05 -2.69 6.30
C ALA A 154 -16.20 -1.90 7.63
N ARG A 155 -16.70 -2.55 8.68
CA ARG A 155 -16.79 -1.96 10.03
C ARG A 155 -15.43 -1.84 10.70
N ASN A 156 -14.57 -2.85 10.57
CA ASN A 156 -13.20 -2.82 11.07
C ASN A 156 -12.40 -1.71 10.36
N PHE A 157 -12.53 -1.61 9.04
CA PHE A 157 -11.94 -0.53 8.25
C PHE A 157 -12.37 0.86 8.73
N GLU A 158 -13.68 1.03 9.03
CA GLU A 158 -14.19 2.30 9.58
C GLU A 158 -13.55 2.63 10.94
N GLY A 159 -13.36 1.63 11.80
CA GLY A 159 -12.70 1.80 13.10
C GLY A 159 -11.24 2.22 12.96
N LEU A 160 -10.48 1.53 12.10
CA LEU A 160 -9.09 1.85 11.77
C LEU A 160 -8.98 3.29 11.26
N ARG A 161 -9.82 3.65 10.28
CA ARG A 161 -9.85 5.01 9.70
C ARG A 161 -10.09 6.08 10.77
N ALA A 162 -11.08 5.86 11.63
CA ALA A 162 -11.45 6.84 12.66
C ALA A 162 -10.29 7.15 13.61
N ASP A 163 -9.40 6.17 13.83
CA ASP A 163 -8.26 6.31 14.72
C ASP A 163 -7.00 6.83 14.03
N ILE A 164 -6.69 6.37 12.80
CA ILE A 164 -5.49 6.77 12.06
C ILE A 164 -5.56 8.22 11.54
N ARG A 165 -6.70 8.60 10.93
CA ARG A 165 -6.91 9.94 10.32
C ARG A 165 -5.83 10.33 9.30
N THR A 166 -5.58 9.48 8.31
CA THR A 166 -4.60 9.75 7.23
C THR A 166 -5.20 10.67 6.16
N GLN A 167 -4.39 11.08 5.19
CA GLN A 167 -4.81 11.85 4.03
C GLN A 167 -5.74 11.06 3.09
N SER A 168 -5.50 9.76 2.90
CA SER A 168 -6.26 8.90 2.00
C SER A 168 -6.30 7.46 2.50
N GLU A 169 -7.48 6.85 2.51
CA GLU A 169 -7.71 5.45 2.84
C GLU A 169 -8.54 4.76 1.77
N LEU A 170 -8.12 3.57 1.33
CA LEU A 170 -8.85 2.77 0.35
C LEU A 170 -9.11 1.35 0.89
N PHE A 171 -10.36 0.91 0.80
CA PHE A 171 -10.72 -0.51 0.98
C PHE A 171 -10.70 -1.22 -0.38
N VAL A 172 -9.80 -2.19 -0.55
CA VAL A 172 -9.60 -2.87 -1.83
C VAL A 172 -9.84 -4.36 -1.69
N SER A 173 -10.60 -4.94 -2.62
CA SER A 173 -10.93 -6.37 -2.57
C SER A 173 -10.94 -7.03 -3.94
N ASN A 174 -10.58 -8.31 -3.97
CA ASN A 174 -10.54 -9.12 -5.20
C ASN A 174 -11.94 -9.55 -5.68
N ILE A 175 -12.97 -9.43 -4.83
CA ILE A 175 -14.36 -9.74 -5.14
C ILE A 175 -15.29 -8.67 -4.58
N GLY A 176 -16.47 -8.49 -5.18
CA GLY A 176 -17.50 -7.58 -4.69
C GLY A 176 -18.39 -8.12 -3.56
N SER A 177 -18.90 -7.21 -2.71
CA SER A 177 -19.98 -7.48 -1.76
C SER A 177 -20.97 -6.30 -1.70
N PRO A 178 -22.24 -6.49 -2.08
CA PRO A 178 -23.23 -5.39 -2.08
C PRO A 178 -23.41 -4.73 -0.71
N SER A 179 -23.28 -5.50 0.37
CA SER A 179 -23.40 -4.99 1.74
C SER A 179 -22.24 -4.08 2.14
N ILE A 180 -21.02 -4.42 1.72
CA ILE A 180 -19.83 -3.59 1.92
C ILE A 180 -19.94 -2.32 1.09
N VAL A 181 -20.26 -2.44 -0.21
CA VAL A 181 -20.44 -1.29 -1.11
C VAL A 181 -21.45 -0.30 -0.52
N ARG A 182 -22.63 -0.78 -0.13
CA ARG A 182 -23.67 0.08 0.48
C ARG A 182 -23.17 0.74 1.77
N TYR A 183 -22.39 0.03 2.59
CA TYR A 183 -21.89 0.56 3.86
C TYR A 183 -20.84 1.65 3.68
N LEU A 184 -19.88 1.42 2.78
CA LEU A 184 -18.76 2.32 2.49
C LEU A 184 -19.25 3.56 1.72
N ASP A 185 -20.11 3.37 0.73
CA ASP A 185 -20.69 4.45 -0.08
C ASP A 185 -21.53 5.41 0.78
N ALA A 186 -22.40 4.88 1.66
CA ALA A 186 -23.19 5.69 2.59
C ALA A 186 -22.34 6.57 3.52
N ARG A 187 -21.05 6.24 3.70
CA ARG A 187 -20.07 6.99 4.51
C ARG A 187 -19.08 7.77 3.66
N LYS A 188 -19.17 7.73 2.33
CA LYS A 188 -18.22 8.35 1.40
C LYS A 188 -16.79 7.86 1.65
N ARG A 189 -16.62 6.55 1.81
CA ARG A 189 -15.30 5.92 1.96
C ARG A 189 -14.76 5.52 0.60
N GLY A 190 -13.45 5.66 0.40
CA GLY A 190 -12.79 5.19 -0.81
C GLY A 190 -12.74 3.66 -0.81
N PHE A 191 -13.16 3.06 -1.92
CA PHE A 191 -13.07 1.63 -2.11
C PHE A 191 -12.99 1.27 -3.58
N GLU A 192 -12.42 0.10 -3.85
CA GLU A 192 -12.53 -0.55 -5.16
C GLU A 192 -12.70 -2.06 -4.96
N ARG A 193 -13.54 -2.67 -5.79
CA ARG A 193 -13.89 -4.09 -5.69
C ARG A 193 -13.57 -4.79 -6.98
N ASP A 194 -13.54 -6.12 -6.97
CA ASP A 194 -13.23 -6.90 -8.17
C ASP A 194 -11.87 -6.48 -8.78
N VAL A 195 -10.94 -6.03 -7.93
CA VAL A 195 -9.60 -5.60 -8.30
C VAL A 195 -8.75 -6.85 -8.46
N VAL A 196 -8.50 -7.21 -9.71
CA VAL A 196 -7.70 -8.37 -10.11
C VAL A 196 -6.85 -7.98 -11.32
N PRO A 197 -5.80 -8.74 -11.67
CA PRO A 197 -5.00 -8.53 -12.87
C PRO A 197 -5.84 -8.21 -14.11
N ASN A 198 -5.45 -7.16 -14.84
CA ASN A 198 -6.08 -6.73 -16.09
C ASN A 198 -7.57 -6.33 -16.01
N SER A 199 -8.14 -6.18 -14.80
CA SER A 199 -9.52 -5.69 -14.67
C SER A 199 -9.60 -4.17 -14.83
N PRO A 200 -10.71 -3.63 -15.35
CA PRO A 200 -10.96 -2.18 -15.34
C PRO A 200 -10.85 -1.57 -13.94
N GLN A 201 -11.23 -2.33 -12.91
CA GLN A 201 -11.20 -1.92 -11.50
C GLN A 201 -9.76 -1.72 -11.00
N ALA A 202 -8.78 -2.50 -11.47
CA ALA A 202 -7.38 -2.19 -11.21
C ALA A 202 -6.98 -0.82 -11.79
N GLY A 203 -7.49 -0.46 -12.98
CA GLY A 203 -7.32 0.86 -13.57
C GLY A 203 -7.99 1.98 -12.77
N TYR A 204 -9.19 1.73 -12.22
CA TYR A 204 -9.89 2.69 -11.35
C TYR A 204 -9.16 2.90 -10.02
N LEU A 205 -8.65 1.83 -9.41
CA LEU A 205 -7.79 1.93 -8.23
C LEU A 205 -6.54 2.78 -8.51
N GLN A 206 -5.87 2.55 -9.64
CA GLN A 206 -4.74 3.39 -10.05
C GLN A 206 -5.13 4.86 -10.26
N ALA A 207 -6.37 5.15 -10.69
CA ALA A 207 -6.85 6.51 -10.80
C ALA A 207 -7.04 7.19 -9.43
N GLU A 208 -7.53 6.46 -8.41
CA GLU A 208 -7.62 6.96 -7.02
C GLU A 208 -6.23 7.16 -6.40
N ILE A 209 -5.30 6.23 -6.63
CA ILE A 209 -3.90 6.37 -6.23
C ILE A 209 -3.29 7.63 -6.88
N ARG A 210 -3.50 7.83 -8.18
CA ARG A 210 -3.03 9.02 -8.89
C ARG A 210 -3.60 10.31 -8.28
N LYS A 211 -4.89 10.34 -7.90
CA LYS A 211 -5.46 11.52 -7.21
C LYS A 211 -4.73 11.82 -5.92
N THR A 212 -4.36 10.78 -5.16
CA THR A 212 -3.60 10.91 -3.92
C THR A 212 -2.22 11.53 -4.19
N PHE A 213 -1.46 11.03 -5.17
CA PHE A 213 -0.17 11.63 -5.56
C PHE A 213 -0.32 13.05 -6.09
N LYS A 214 -1.32 13.34 -6.94
CA LYS A 214 -1.59 14.71 -7.39
C LYS A 214 -1.82 15.67 -6.23
N SER A 215 -2.61 15.26 -5.23
CA SER A 215 -2.84 16.09 -4.04
C SER A 215 -1.56 16.31 -3.23
N TYR A 216 -0.70 15.28 -3.12
CA TYR A 216 0.59 15.40 -2.45
C TYR A 216 1.51 16.38 -3.18
N LEU A 217 1.62 16.27 -4.51
CA LEU A 217 2.42 17.16 -5.34
C LEU A 217 1.90 18.59 -5.34
N ASN A 218 0.58 18.81 -5.43
CA ASN A 218 0.01 20.15 -5.32
C ASN A 218 0.40 20.87 -4.03
N LYS A 219 0.58 20.12 -2.93
CA LYS A 219 0.94 20.68 -1.61
C LYS A 219 2.43 21.03 -1.51
N HIS A 220 3.32 20.29 -2.20
CA HIS A 220 4.77 20.41 -2.00
C HIS A 220 5.52 20.94 -3.23
N SER A 221 4.95 20.81 -4.42
CA SER A 221 5.59 21.10 -5.72
C SER A 221 4.55 21.58 -6.74
N PRO A 222 3.84 22.69 -6.48
CA PRO A 222 2.73 23.15 -7.32
C PRO A 222 3.14 23.46 -8.78
N SER A 223 4.42 23.69 -9.05
CA SER A 223 4.96 23.94 -10.39
C SER A 223 5.18 22.67 -11.24
N THR A 224 5.15 21.48 -10.65
CA THR A 224 5.45 20.19 -11.31
C THR A 224 4.18 19.47 -11.81
N VAL A 225 3.00 20.04 -11.60
CA VAL A 225 1.72 19.39 -11.89
C VAL A 225 1.35 19.62 -13.36
N ILE A 226 1.69 18.65 -14.21
CA ILE A 226 1.25 18.57 -15.62
C ILE A 226 -0.09 17.80 -15.71
#